data_AF-A0A7W4UL18-F1
#
_entry.id   AF-A0A7W4UL18-F1
#
_cell.length_a   1.000
_cell.length_b   1.000
_cell.length_c   1.000
_cell.angle_alpha   90.00
_cell.angle_beta   90.00
_cell.angle_gamma   90.00
#
_symmetry.space_group_name_H-M   'P 1'
#
loop_
_entity.id
_entity.type
_entity.pdbx_description
1 polymer ?
#
loop_
_entity_poly.entity_id
_entity_poly.type
_entity_poly.pdbx_seq_one_letter_code
_entity_poly.pdbx_strand_id
1 'polypeptide(L)'
;MTEPRWLSADEQHSWLHFIGVVELLPGALDTQLGNDAGITHYEYLVMAVLSESPGRSLRMTDLATRTNATLPRLSRVVLGLEQRGYVERTSHPGDRRAKIAKLSDGGMSFLEDTAPGHVAKVRELIVDALTPEEFSTLGRISQKLLGRIDPEDRFGVHRIAADAAPGDSEPLARLGIGAPATRALAEVGQTLLGDVAGASREHLLSLHGVGPRAVGILEGALDARGLSPLER
;
A
#
# COMPACT_ATOMS: atom_id res chain seq x y z
N MET A 1 -17.97 22.38 32.86
CA MET A 1 -16.91 22.19 31.84
C MET A 1 -16.14 20.97 32.25
N THR A 2 -16.04 19.96 31.39
CA THR A 2 -15.31 18.73 31.69
C THR A 2 -13.82 19.03 31.73
N GLU A 3 -13.13 18.65 32.80
CA GLU A 3 -11.67 18.83 32.87
C GLU A 3 -10.98 18.07 31.72
N PRO A 4 -9.94 18.65 31.12
CA PRO A 4 -9.18 18.00 30.06
C PRO A 4 -8.52 16.72 30.60
N ARG A 5 -8.72 15.61 29.89
CA ARG A 5 -8.05 14.33 30.18
C ARG A 5 -6.66 14.34 29.55
N TRP A 6 -5.65 14.72 30.33
CA TRP A 6 -4.25 14.72 29.92
C TRP A 6 -3.69 13.29 29.76
N LEU A 7 -2.59 13.18 29.00
CA LEU A 7 -1.83 11.94 28.90
C LEU A 7 -1.16 11.63 30.24
N SER A 8 -1.17 10.36 30.62
CA SER A 8 -0.29 9.80 31.65
C SER A 8 1.17 9.84 31.19
N ALA A 9 2.10 9.63 32.12
CA ALA A 9 3.53 9.60 31.81
C ALA A 9 3.89 8.54 30.75
N ASP A 10 3.30 7.35 30.83
CA ASP A 10 3.55 6.26 29.88
C ASP A 10 2.95 6.56 28.49
N GLU A 11 1.75 7.16 28.45
CA GLU A 11 1.13 7.63 27.21
C GLU A 11 1.95 8.73 26.55
N GLN A 12 2.45 9.70 27.34
CA GLN A 12 3.31 10.76 26.84
C GLN A 12 4.64 10.22 26.33
N HIS A 13 5.27 9.30 27.05
CA HIS A 13 6.51 8.65 26.62
C HIS A 13 6.33 7.96 25.26
N SER A 14 5.28 7.15 25.13
CA SER A 14 4.97 6.44 23.88
C SER A 14 4.65 7.40 22.73
N TRP A 15 3.87 8.46 23.01
CA TRP A 15 3.51 9.48 22.03
C TRP A 15 4.74 10.21 21.48
N LEU A 16 5.67 10.63 22.36
CA LEU A 16 6.87 11.37 21.96
C LEU A 16 7.81 10.54 21.09
N HIS A 17 7.96 9.24 21.37
CA HIS A 17 8.78 8.35 20.53
C HIS A 17 8.12 8.12 19.17
N PHE A 18 6.81 7.87 19.14
CA PHE A 18 6.08 7.67 17.88
C PHE A 18 6.18 8.90 16.97
N ILE A 19 5.87 10.10 17.50
CA ILE A 19 5.94 11.32 16.69
C ILE A 19 7.37 11.66 16.26
N GLY A 20 8.37 11.33 17.10
CA GLY A 20 9.78 11.48 16.74
C GLY A 20 10.15 10.69 15.49
N VAL A 21 9.70 9.43 15.35
CA VAL A 21 9.92 8.63 14.15
C VAL A 21 9.22 9.24 12.93
N VAL A 22 7.96 9.65 13.08
CA VAL A 22 7.15 10.23 11.98
C VAL A 22 7.80 11.51 11.42
N GLU A 23 8.36 12.36 12.29
CA GLU A 23 8.97 13.62 11.88
C GLU A 23 10.40 13.45 11.33
N LEU A 24 11.19 12.53 11.88
CA LEU A 24 12.61 12.40 11.55
C LEU A 24 12.91 11.44 10.40
N LEU A 25 12.09 10.40 10.21
CA LEU A 25 12.32 9.39 9.18
C LEU A 25 12.34 9.98 7.76
N PRO A 26 11.41 10.88 7.36
CA PRO A 26 11.45 11.49 6.03
C PRO A 26 12.76 12.22 5.75
N GLY A 27 13.31 12.96 6.72
CA GLY A 27 14.57 13.68 6.58
C GLY A 27 15.79 12.76 6.46
N ALA A 28 15.77 11.62 7.16
CA ALA A 28 16.81 10.60 7.03
C ALA A 28 16.80 9.95 5.64
N LEU A 29 15.61 9.68 5.09
CA LEU A 29 15.44 9.15 3.73
C LEU A 29 15.77 10.19 2.66
N ASP A 30 15.40 11.47 2.87
CA ASP A 30 15.79 12.60 2.01
C ASP A 30 17.32 12.72 1.93
N THR A 31 18.02 12.56 3.06
CA THR A 31 19.49 12.62 3.09
C THR A 31 20.10 11.51 2.24
N GLN A 32 19.60 10.28 2.36
CA GLN A 32 20.09 9.15 1.57
C GLN A 32 19.81 9.35 0.08
N LEU A 33 18.55 9.62 -0.31
CA LEU A 33 18.16 9.79 -1.70
C LEU A 33 18.81 11.01 -2.36
N GLY A 34 19.03 12.08 -1.59
CA GLY A 34 19.73 13.28 -2.05
C GLY A 34 21.19 12.99 -2.39
N ASN A 35 21.89 12.22 -1.55
CA ASN A 35 23.28 11.85 -1.77
C ASN A 35 23.45 10.84 -2.91
N ASP A 36 22.58 9.84 -2.98
CA ASP A 36 22.78 8.69 -3.86
C ASP A 36 22.17 8.91 -5.25
N ALA A 37 21.09 9.68 -5.34
CA ALA A 37 20.27 9.77 -6.54
C ALA A 37 19.81 11.21 -6.89
N GLY A 38 20.21 12.20 -6.09
CA GLY A 38 19.91 13.62 -6.36
C GLY A 38 18.41 13.96 -6.33
N ILE A 39 17.61 13.19 -5.60
CA ILE A 39 16.16 13.40 -5.46
C ILE A 39 15.75 13.44 -3.99
N THR A 40 14.59 14.04 -3.75
CA THR A 40 13.95 13.95 -2.42
C THR A 40 13.19 12.64 -2.25
N HIS A 41 12.98 12.21 -1.02
CA HIS A 41 12.06 11.15 -0.63
C HIS A 41 10.65 11.38 -1.15
N TYR A 42 10.18 12.63 -1.16
CA TYR A 42 8.86 12.94 -1.72
C TYR A 42 8.80 12.73 -3.25
N GLU A 43 9.87 13.08 -3.97
CA GLU A 43 9.98 12.80 -5.41
C GLU A 43 10.04 11.31 -5.71
N TYR A 44 10.81 10.55 -4.92
CA TYR A 44 10.85 9.09 -5.00
C TYR A 44 9.46 8.49 -4.77
N LEU A 45 8.75 8.91 -3.72
CA LEU A 45 7.39 8.45 -3.41
C LEU A 45 6.42 8.72 -4.56
N VAL A 46 6.46 9.90 -5.18
CA VAL A 46 5.62 10.23 -6.34
C VAL A 46 5.86 9.25 -7.49
N MET A 47 7.12 8.95 -7.80
CA MET A 47 7.46 8.01 -8.88
C MET A 47 7.07 6.57 -8.52
N ALA A 48 7.30 6.13 -7.28
CA ALA A 48 6.93 4.80 -6.81
C ALA A 48 5.40 4.57 -6.86
N VAL A 49 4.61 5.56 -6.42
CA VAL A 49 3.14 5.49 -6.53
C VAL A 49 2.70 5.40 -7.99
N LEU A 50 3.36 6.11 -8.89
CA LEU A 50 3.08 6.01 -10.33
C LEU A 50 3.48 4.63 -10.87
N SER A 51 4.65 4.07 -10.54
CA SER A 51 5.09 2.76 -11.04
C SER A 51 4.14 1.63 -10.64
N GLU A 52 3.53 1.70 -9.46
CA GLU A 52 2.57 0.72 -8.94
C GLU A 52 1.11 0.99 -9.37
N SER A 53 0.88 2.06 -10.13
CA SER A 53 -0.45 2.39 -10.63
C SER A 53 -0.69 1.76 -12.00
N PRO A 54 -1.94 1.34 -12.32
CA PRO A 54 -2.28 0.83 -13.64
C PRO A 54 -1.85 1.78 -14.77
N GLY A 55 -1.14 1.24 -15.77
CA GLY A 55 -0.60 2.02 -16.89
C GLY A 55 0.49 3.03 -16.48
N ARG A 56 1.05 2.89 -15.28
CA ARG A 56 2.03 3.79 -14.65
C ARG A 56 1.56 5.24 -14.56
N SER A 57 0.26 5.45 -14.41
CA SER A 57 -0.34 6.78 -14.55
C SER A 57 -1.48 7.02 -13.58
N LEU A 58 -1.65 8.28 -13.19
CA LEU A 58 -2.75 8.75 -12.35
C LEU A 58 -3.17 10.16 -12.75
N ARG A 59 -4.42 10.52 -12.47
CA ARG A 59 -4.83 11.93 -12.48
C ARG A 59 -4.06 12.67 -11.39
N MET A 60 -3.72 13.94 -11.63
CA MET A 60 -2.98 14.76 -10.68
C MET A 60 -3.70 14.88 -9.32
N THR A 61 -5.03 14.92 -9.31
CA THR A 61 -5.82 14.94 -8.06
C THR A 61 -5.66 13.64 -7.27
N ASP A 62 -5.68 12.50 -7.96
CA ASP A 62 -5.61 11.19 -7.34
C ASP A 62 -4.19 10.92 -6.85
N LEU A 63 -3.19 11.31 -7.64
CA LEU A 63 -1.79 11.28 -7.22
C LEU A 63 -1.55 12.17 -5.99
N ALA A 64 -2.17 13.35 -5.92
CA ALA A 64 -1.99 14.26 -4.77
C ALA A 64 -2.57 13.65 -3.50
N THR A 65 -3.75 13.03 -3.62
CA THR A 65 -4.38 12.27 -2.53
C THR A 65 -3.49 11.12 -2.07
N ARG A 66 -2.98 10.30 -3.01
CA ARG A 66 -2.13 9.13 -2.72
C ARG A 66 -0.75 9.47 -2.19
N THR A 67 -0.25 10.68 -2.40
CA THR A 67 1.02 11.15 -1.81
C THR A 67 0.81 12.10 -0.63
N ASN A 68 -0.41 12.17 -0.09
CA ASN A 68 -0.80 13.04 1.02
C ASN A 68 -0.31 14.49 0.84
N ALA A 69 -0.55 15.04 -0.35
CA ALA A 69 -0.12 16.37 -0.71
C ALA A 69 -1.26 17.23 -1.23
N THR A 70 -1.10 18.54 -1.06
CA THR A 70 -1.96 19.48 -1.77
C THR A 70 -1.64 19.43 -3.26
N LEU A 71 -2.65 19.61 -4.11
CA LEU A 71 -2.47 19.63 -5.55
C LEU A 71 -1.41 20.66 -6.02
N PRO A 72 -1.32 21.89 -5.45
CA PRO A 72 -0.25 22.83 -5.79
C PRO A 72 1.16 22.31 -5.46
N ARG A 73 1.35 21.64 -4.31
CA ARG A 73 2.64 21.03 -3.95
C ARG A 73 3.01 19.95 -4.97
N LEU A 74 2.09 19.03 -5.22
CA LEU A 74 2.32 17.96 -6.20
C LEU A 74 2.63 18.53 -7.58
N SER A 75 1.87 19.52 -8.05
CA SER A 75 2.08 20.10 -9.38
C SER A 75 3.48 20.68 -9.57
N ARG A 76 4.09 21.25 -8.53
CA ARG A 76 5.49 21.74 -8.60
C ARG A 76 6.48 20.59 -8.70
N VAL A 77 6.28 19.55 -7.89
CA VAL A 77 7.15 18.38 -7.87
C VAL A 77 7.10 17.62 -9.19
N VAL A 78 5.90 17.36 -9.71
CA VAL A 78 5.73 16.69 -11.01
C VAL A 78 6.33 17.50 -12.14
N LEU A 79 6.26 18.84 -12.10
CA LEU A 79 6.95 19.68 -13.09
C LEU A 79 8.48 19.50 -13.05
N GLY A 80 9.07 19.41 -11.85
CA GLY A 80 10.52 19.15 -11.71
C GLY A 80 10.92 17.74 -12.16
N LEU A 81 10.07 16.73 -11.92
CA LEU A 81 10.26 15.37 -12.44
C LEU A 81 10.13 15.31 -13.97
N GLU A 82 9.19 16.07 -14.53
CA GLU A 82 8.99 16.19 -15.99
C GLU A 82 10.18 16.86 -16.68
N GLN A 83 10.72 17.93 -16.10
CA GLN A 83 11.93 18.58 -16.62
C GLN A 83 13.16 17.65 -16.63
N ARG A 84 13.21 16.67 -15.73
CA ARG A 84 14.25 15.63 -15.69
C ARG A 84 13.92 14.41 -16.56
N GLY A 85 12.77 14.39 -17.22
CA GLY A 85 12.35 13.30 -18.09
C GLY A 85 11.83 12.06 -17.35
N TYR A 86 11.55 12.14 -16.05
CA TYR A 86 11.05 10.99 -15.27
C TYR A 86 9.53 10.83 -15.34
N VAL A 87 8.80 11.91 -15.61
CA VAL A 87 7.33 11.91 -15.67
C VAL A 87 6.86 12.68 -16.90
N GLU A 88 5.79 12.22 -17.53
CA GLU A 88 5.11 12.91 -18.62
C GLU A 88 3.73 13.39 -18.15
N ARG A 89 3.36 14.64 -18.51
CA ARG A 89 2.02 15.15 -18.23
C ARG A 89 1.19 15.25 -19.50
N THR A 90 0.00 14.67 -19.47
CA THR A 90 -0.96 14.73 -20.58
C THR A 90 -2.31 15.28 -20.12
N SER A 91 -3.10 15.78 -21.08
CA SER A 91 -4.50 16.16 -20.82
C SER A 91 -5.38 14.90 -20.81
N HIS A 92 -6.33 14.81 -19.88
CA HIS A 92 -7.24 13.68 -19.85
C HIS A 92 -8.17 13.70 -21.09
N PRO A 93 -8.31 12.59 -21.84
CA PRO A 93 -9.07 12.59 -23.10
C PRO A 93 -10.55 12.98 -22.95
N GLY A 94 -11.18 12.58 -21.84
CA GLY A 94 -12.59 12.87 -21.54
C GLY A 94 -12.84 14.08 -20.64
N ASP A 95 -11.79 14.75 -20.16
CA ASP A 95 -11.92 15.92 -19.27
C ASP A 95 -10.75 16.88 -19.49
N ARG A 96 -10.98 17.96 -20.24
CA ARG A 96 -9.95 18.94 -20.59
C ARG A 96 -9.36 19.67 -19.38
N ARG A 97 -10.02 19.63 -18.21
CA ARG A 97 -9.54 20.26 -16.98
C ARG A 97 -8.65 19.32 -16.16
N ALA A 98 -8.75 18.01 -16.37
CA ALA A 98 -7.92 17.03 -15.69
C ALA A 98 -6.59 16.83 -16.41
N LYS A 99 -5.52 16.76 -15.62
CA LYS A 99 -4.18 16.38 -16.07
C LYS A 99 -3.83 15.00 -15.52
N ILE A 100 -3.18 14.20 -16.34
CA ILE A 100 -2.65 12.89 -16.00
C ILE A 100 -1.13 13.03 -15.89
N ALA A 101 -0.54 12.49 -14.83
CA ALA A 101 0.89 12.23 -14.73
C ALA A 101 1.14 10.76 -15.03
N LYS A 102 2.14 10.48 -15.86
CA LYS A 102 2.57 9.13 -16.21
C LYS A 102 4.06 8.99 -15.98
N LEU A 103 4.51 7.94 -15.29
CA LEU A 103 5.93 7.64 -15.19
C LEU A 103 6.45 7.27 -16.58
N SER A 104 7.53 7.93 -17.01
CA SER A 104 8.20 7.61 -18.27
C SER A 104 9.03 6.33 -18.12
N ASP A 105 9.52 5.78 -19.23
CA ASP A 105 10.47 4.67 -19.19
C ASP A 105 11.80 5.08 -18.52
N GLY A 106 12.23 6.34 -18.72
CA GLY A 106 13.38 6.90 -18.02
C GLY A 106 13.17 6.99 -16.50
N GLY A 107 11.96 7.36 -16.07
CA GLY A 107 11.59 7.36 -14.64
C GLY A 107 11.54 5.95 -14.05
N MET A 108 11.09 4.96 -14.83
CA MET A 108 11.10 3.54 -14.41
C MET A 108 12.54 3.03 -14.24
N SER A 109 13.41 3.23 -15.23
CA SER A 109 14.82 2.84 -15.14
C SER A 109 15.51 3.52 -13.95
N PHE A 110 15.24 4.80 -13.73
CA PHE A 110 15.77 5.53 -12.60
C PHE A 110 15.33 4.94 -11.25
N LEU A 111 14.06 4.52 -11.12
CA LEU A 111 13.58 3.82 -9.92
C LEU A 111 14.26 2.47 -9.73
N GLU A 112 14.40 1.67 -10.79
CA GLU A 112 15.06 0.36 -10.74
C GLU A 112 16.51 0.47 -10.25
N ASP A 113 17.22 1.52 -10.67
CA ASP A 113 18.59 1.80 -10.22
C ASP A 113 18.64 2.33 -8.76
N THR A 114 17.65 3.12 -8.35
CA THR A 114 17.64 3.79 -7.03
C THR A 114 17.06 2.92 -5.91
N ALA A 115 16.08 2.07 -6.24
CA ALA A 115 15.31 1.29 -5.26
C ALA A 115 16.16 0.39 -4.35
N PRO A 116 17.22 -0.30 -4.82
CA PRO A 116 18.04 -1.14 -3.95
C PRO A 116 18.68 -0.35 -2.80
N GLY A 117 19.21 0.84 -3.07
CA GLY A 117 19.81 1.71 -2.05
C GLY A 117 18.75 2.24 -1.08
N HIS A 118 17.60 2.66 -1.60
CA HIS A 118 16.48 3.12 -0.78
C HIS A 118 15.97 2.01 0.15
N VAL A 119 15.76 0.80 -0.36
CA VAL A 119 15.33 -0.37 0.42
C VAL A 119 16.37 -0.71 1.48
N ALA A 120 17.66 -0.72 1.14
CA ALA A 120 18.73 -0.96 2.12
C ALA A 120 18.68 0.06 3.27
N LYS A 121 18.41 1.34 2.98
CA LYS A 121 18.28 2.36 4.03
C LYS A 121 17.05 2.17 4.91
N VAL A 122 15.90 1.84 4.31
CA VAL A 122 14.69 1.50 5.07
C VAL A 122 14.93 0.29 5.97
N ARG A 123 15.65 -0.72 5.46
CA ARG A 123 16.02 -1.89 6.25
C ARG A 123 16.90 -1.50 7.44
N GLU A 124 17.99 -0.78 7.20
CA GLU A 124 18.92 -0.31 8.24
C GLU A 124 18.21 0.45 9.36
N LEU A 125 17.34 1.41 9.00
CA LEU A 125 16.73 2.32 9.97
C LEU A 125 15.55 1.72 10.73
N ILE A 126 14.81 0.78 10.12
CA ILE A 126 13.52 0.31 10.65
C ILE A 126 13.49 -1.22 10.75
N VAL A 127 13.70 -1.93 9.64
CA VAL A 127 13.43 -3.38 9.59
C VAL A 127 14.43 -4.16 10.43
N ASP A 128 15.73 -3.89 10.27
CA ASP A 128 16.81 -4.62 10.94
C ASP A 128 17.05 -4.14 12.38
N ALA A 129 16.41 -3.03 12.77
CA ALA A 129 16.39 -2.52 14.15
C ALA A 129 15.36 -3.25 15.04
N LEU A 130 14.49 -4.06 14.44
CA LEU A 130 13.38 -4.74 15.11
C LEU A 130 13.49 -6.25 14.92
N THR A 131 13.07 -7.01 15.93
CA THR A 131 12.79 -8.44 15.73
C THR A 131 11.63 -8.65 14.76
N PRO A 132 11.50 -9.82 14.11
CA PRO A 132 10.37 -10.12 13.23
C PRO A 132 9.01 -9.93 13.92
N GLU A 133 8.90 -10.28 15.20
CA GLU A 133 7.68 -10.14 16.00
C GLU A 133 7.36 -8.67 16.31
N GLU A 134 8.37 -7.86 16.60
CA GLU A 134 8.20 -6.41 16.80
C GLU A 134 7.80 -5.72 15.51
N PHE A 135 8.42 -6.06 14.37
CA PHE A 135 8.07 -5.48 13.07
C PHE A 135 6.64 -5.86 12.64
N SER A 136 6.23 -7.11 12.87
CA SER A 136 4.85 -7.55 12.68
C SER A 136 3.88 -6.78 13.58
N THR A 137 4.25 -6.57 14.85
CA THR A 137 3.47 -5.79 15.81
C THR A 137 3.33 -4.33 15.38
N LEU A 138 4.41 -3.72 14.89
CA LEU A 138 4.41 -2.36 14.32
C LEU A 138 3.42 -2.26 13.16
N GLY A 139 3.41 -3.23 12.25
CA GLY A 139 2.45 -3.29 11.14
C GLY A 139 1.01 -3.32 11.62
N ARG A 140 0.68 -4.19 12.58
CA ARG A 140 -0.67 -4.31 13.17
C ARG A 140 -1.11 -3.04 13.91
N ILE A 141 -0.22 -2.41 14.67
CA ILE A 141 -0.52 -1.15 15.37
C ILE A 141 -0.77 -0.03 14.35
N SER A 142 0.13 0.11 13.37
CA SER A 142 0.01 1.10 12.29
C SER A 142 -1.30 0.96 11.52
N GLN A 143 -1.71 -0.27 11.17
CA GLN A 143 -2.99 -0.54 10.53
C GLN A 143 -4.18 -0.06 11.37
N LYS A 144 -4.17 -0.32 12.68
CA LYS A 144 -5.23 0.14 13.59
C LYS A 144 -5.31 1.66 13.68
N LEU A 145 -4.15 2.34 13.71
CA LEU A 145 -4.08 3.80 13.75
C LEU A 145 -4.54 4.43 12.42
N LEU A 146 -4.12 3.86 11.29
CA LEU A 146 -4.57 4.30 9.96
C LEU A 146 -6.08 4.17 9.79
N GLY A 147 -6.71 3.11 10.33
CA GLY A 147 -8.18 2.99 10.34
C GLY A 147 -8.90 4.13 11.09
N ARG A 148 -8.19 4.94 11.89
CA ARG A 148 -8.71 6.15 12.53
C ARG A 148 -8.33 7.43 11.80
N ILE A 149 -7.13 7.48 11.23
CA ILE A 149 -6.55 8.69 10.60
C ILE A 149 -7.03 8.83 9.15
N ASP A 150 -7.15 7.72 8.43
CA ASP A 150 -7.54 7.65 7.03
C ASP A 150 -8.58 6.53 6.80
N PRO A 151 -9.79 6.67 7.38
CA PRO A 151 -10.81 5.63 7.35
C PRO A 151 -11.31 5.29 5.93
N GLU A 152 -11.06 6.16 4.96
CA GLU A 152 -11.43 5.99 3.55
C GLU A 152 -10.28 5.44 2.70
N ASP A 153 -9.12 5.10 3.29
CA ASP A 153 -7.91 4.63 2.60
C ASP A 153 -7.49 5.55 1.43
N ARG A 154 -7.58 6.86 1.63
CA ARG A 154 -7.23 7.87 0.62
C ARG A 154 -5.75 7.80 0.27
N PHE A 155 -4.89 7.52 1.25
CA PHE A 155 -3.47 7.31 1.02
C PHE A 155 -3.19 5.97 0.30
N GLY A 156 -4.12 5.02 0.36
CA GLY A 156 -4.08 3.79 -0.43
C GLY A 156 -3.08 2.74 0.07
N VAL A 157 -2.65 2.83 1.33
CA VAL A 157 -1.68 1.90 1.96
C VAL A 157 -2.22 0.49 1.94
N HIS A 158 -3.53 0.33 2.16
CA HIS A 158 -4.13 -0.99 2.18
C HIS A 158 -4.13 -1.66 0.80
N ARG A 159 -4.20 -0.89 -0.28
CA ARG A 159 -4.03 -1.40 -1.65
C ARG A 159 -2.58 -1.80 -1.92
N ILE A 160 -1.62 -0.92 -1.64
CA ILE A 160 -0.18 -1.19 -1.85
C ILE A 160 0.27 -2.42 -1.06
N ALA A 161 -0.13 -2.52 0.21
CA ALA A 161 0.18 -3.68 1.05
C ALA A 161 -0.47 -4.98 0.54
N ALA A 162 -1.60 -4.91 -0.18
CA ALA A 162 -2.22 -6.09 -0.78
C ALA A 162 -1.57 -6.49 -2.11
N ASP A 163 -1.13 -5.51 -2.90
CA ASP A 163 -0.38 -5.74 -4.14
C ASP A 163 1.03 -6.28 -3.84
N ALA A 164 1.60 -5.91 -2.68
CA ALA A 164 2.90 -6.39 -2.18
C ALA A 164 2.81 -7.65 -1.30
N ALA A 165 1.61 -8.04 -0.86
CA ALA A 165 1.43 -9.30 -0.16
C ALA A 165 1.80 -10.43 -1.13
N PRO A 166 2.53 -11.47 -0.68
CA PRO A 166 2.65 -12.67 -1.50
C PRO A 166 1.23 -13.12 -1.88
N GLY A 167 1.03 -13.61 -3.10
CA GLY A 167 -0.32 -13.78 -3.66
C GLY A 167 -1.25 -14.63 -2.78
N ASP A 168 -0.68 -15.47 -1.92
CA ASP A 168 -1.35 -16.29 -0.91
C ASP A 168 -1.88 -15.50 0.32
N SER A 169 -1.41 -14.29 0.55
CA SER A 169 -1.71 -13.50 1.75
C SER A 169 -2.79 -12.43 1.51
N GLU A 170 -3.45 -12.45 0.34
CA GLU A 170 -4.57 -11.56 0.05
C GLU A 170 -5.81 -11.92 0.88
N PRO A 171 -6.42 -10.98 1.64
CA PRO A 171 -7.62 -11.26 2.41
C PRO A 171 -8.83 -11.60 1.53
N LEU A 172 -9.51 -12.71 1.82
CA LEU A 172 -10.69 -13.18 1.07
C LEU A 172 -11.82 -12.14 1.02
N ALA A 173 -11.93 -11.30 2.06
CA ALA A 173 -12.90 -10.22 2.14
C ALA A 173 -12.76 -9.16 1.02
N ARG A 174 -11.60 -9.10 0.34
CA ARG A 174 -11.34 -8.14 -0.74
C ARG A 174 -11.63 -8.69 -2.15
N LEU A 175 -11.88 -9.98 -2.26
CA LEU A 175 -12.12 -10.65 -3.55
C LEU A 175 -13.54 -10.41 -4.11
N GLY A 176 -14.38 -9.65 -3.42
CA GLY A 176 -15.79 -9.47 -3.82
C GLY A 176 -16.65 -10.70 -3.55
N ILE A 177 -16.21 -11.58 -2.66
CA ILE A 177 -17.00 -12.69 -2.14
C ILE A 177 -18.12 -12.12 -1.26
N GLY A 178 -19.35 -12.64 -1.43
CA GLY A 178 -20.50 -12.15 -0.66
C GLY A 178 -20.33 -12.36 0.84
N ALA A 179 -20.86 -11.44 1.66
CA ALA A 179 -20.74 -11.48 3.12
C ALA A 179 -21.11 -12.80 3.82
N PRO A 180 -22.07 -13.62 3.33
CA PRO A 180 -22.30 -14.97 3.87
C PRO A 180 -21.10 -15.90 3.70
N ALA A 181 -20.51 -15.95 2.49
CA ALA A 181 -19.37 -16.81 2.19
C ALA A 181 -18.10 -16.33 2.90
N THR A 182 -17.85 -15.01 2.95
CA THR A 182 -16.71 -14.45 3.68
C THR A 182 -16.74 -14.81 5.16
N ARG A 183 -17.92 -14.80 5.79
CA ARG A 183 -18.08 -15.20 7.21
C ARG A 183 -17.88 -16.70 7.40
N ALA A 184 -18.49 -17.52 6.55
CA ALA A 184 -18.38 -18.97 6.61
C ALA A 184 -16.92 -19.46 6.47
N LEU A 185 -16.15 -18.84 5.56
CA LEU A 185 -14.72 -19.14 5.39
C LEU A 185 -13.92 -18.71 6.62
N ALA A 186 -14.20 -17.52 7.16
CA ALA A 186 -13.54 -17.05 8.39
C ALA A 186 -13.83 -17.94 9.61
N GLU A 187 -15.03 -18.53 9.70
CA GLU A 187 -15.41 -19.46 10.78
C GLU A 187 -14.60 -20.76 10.76
N VAL A 188 -14.14 -21.20 9.58
CA VAL A 188 -13.24 -22.36 9.43
C VAL A 188 -11.75 -21.96 9.38
N GLY A 189 -11.43 -20.72 9.75
CA GLY A 189 -10.06 -20.22 9.81
C GLY A 189 -9.46 -19.82 8.45
N GLN A 190 -10.24 -19.84 7.38
CA GLN A 190 -9.81 -19.41 6.05
C GLN A 190 -10.10 -17.92 5.88
N THR A 191 -9.07 -17.10 5.95
CA THR A 191 -9.20 -15.63 5.88
C THR A 191 -8.37 -15.02 4.75
N LEU A 192 -7.39 -15.77 4.23
CA LEU A 192 -6.49 -15.41 3.15
C LEU A 192 -6.67 -16.33 1.95
N LEU A 193 -6.24 -15.88 0.77
CA LEU A 193 -6.35 -16.63 -0.49
C LEU A 193 -5.51 -17.91 -0.48
N GLY A 194 -4.38 -17.91 0.21
CA GLY A 194 -3.51 -19.07 0.41
C GLY A 194 -4.14 -20.15 1.28
N ASP A 195 -4.99 -19.77 2.23
CA ASP A 195 -5.68 -20.71 3.13
C ASP A 195 -6.63 -21.65 2.36
N VAL A 196 -7.05 -21.25 1.14
CA VAL A 196 -7.91 -22.05 0.26
C VAL A 196 -7.16 -22.65 -0.93
N ALA A 197 -5.88 -22.32 -1.14
CA ALA A 197 -5.10 -22.86 -2.24
C ALA A 197 -4.95 -24.39 -2.07
N GLY A 198 -5.31 -25.16 -3.10
CA GLY A 198 -5.34 -26.63 -3.01
C GLY A 198 -6.47 -27.21 -2.13
N ALA A 199 -7.43 -26.41 -1.66
CA ALA A 199 -8.58 -26.93 -0.94
C ALA A 199 -9.53 -27.69 -1.88
N SER A 200 -10.23 -28.69 -1.34
CA SER A 200 -11.26 -29.42 -2.07
C SER A 200 -12.46 -28.52 -2.39
N ARG A 201 -12.82 -28.46 -3.66
CA ARG A 201 -13.99 -27.73 -4.15
C ARG A 201 -15.28 -28.24 -3.52
N GLU A 202 -15.41 -29.56 -3.36
CA GLU A 202 -16.54 -30.19 -2.67
C GLU A 202 -16.60 -29.74 -1.20
N HIS A 203 -15.47 -29.72 -0.51
CA HIS A 203 -15.40 -29.25 0.87
C HIS A 203 -15.84 -27.79 0.99
N LEU A 204 -15.34 -26.89 0.14
CA LEU A 204 -15.73 -25.47 0.18
C LEU A 204 -17.23 -25.29 -0.08
N LEU A 205 -17.81 -26.05 -1.01
CA LEU A 205 -19.26 -26.04 -1.29
C LEU A 205 -20.10 -26.65 -0.15
N SER A 206 -19.51 -27.48 0.70
CA SER A 206 -20.19 -28.04 1.88
C SER A 206 -20.33 -27.01 3.02
N LEU A 207 -19.54 -25.93 3.01
CA LEU A 207 -19.59 -24.89 4.03
C LEU A 207 -20.89 -24.08 3.89
N HIS A 208 -21.64 -24.00 4.99
CA HIS A 208 -22.91 -23.28 5.01
C HIS A 208 -22.70 -21.79 4.72
N GLY A 209 -23.19 -21.32 3.56
CA GLY A 209 -23.04 -19.93 3.12
C GLY A 209 -22.02 -19.71 1.99
N VAL A 210 -21.22 -20.72 1.65
CA VAL A 210 -20.30 -20.71 0.50
C VAL A 210 -20.98 -21.34 -0.71
N GLY A 211 -21.34 -20.51 -1.69
CA GLY A 211 -22.00 -20.95 -2.92
C GLY A 211 -21.05 -21.07 -4.13
N PRO A 212 -21.50 -21.66 -5.25
CA PRO A 212 -20.70 -21.82 -6.48
C PRO A 212 -20.09 -20.54 -7.03
N ARG A 213 -20.76 -19.40 -6.83
CA ARG A 213 -20.25 -18.08 -7.22
C ARG A 213 -19.04 -17.66 -6.38
N ALA A 214 -19.05 -17.92 -5.08
CA ALA A 214 -17.91 -17.61 -4.22
C ALA A 214 -16.71 -18.48 -4.59
N VAL A 215 -16.93 -19.77 -4.83
CA VAL A 215 -15.91 -20.71 -5.31
C VAL A 215 -15.32 -20.26 -6.65
N GLY A 216 -16.14 -19.84 -7.63
CA GLY A 216 -15.63 -19.34 -8.90
C GLY A 216 -14.80 -18.05 -8.78
N ILE A 217 -15.09 -17.20 -7.80
CA ILE A 217 -14.26 -16.02 -7.50
C ILE A 217 -12.91 -16.45 -6.90
N LEU A 218 -12.90 -17.44 -6.00
CA LEU A 218 -11.67 -18.00 -5.43
C LEU A 218 -10.81 -18.64 -6.51
N GLU A 219 -11.38 -19.48 -7.38
CA GLU A 219 -10.69 -20.12 -8.52
C GLU A 219 -10.03 -19.06 -9.41
N GLY A 220 -10.77 -18.03 -9.82
CA GLY A 220 -10.21 -16.95 -10.64
C GLY A 220 -9.11 -16.15 -9.93
N ALA A 221 -9.21 -15.96 -8.61
CA ALA A 221 -8.21 -15.25 -7.82
C ALA A 221 -6.93 -16.08 -7.63
N LEU A 222 -7.04 -17.40 -7.43
CA LEU A 222 -5.93 -18.35 -7.35
C LEU A 222 -5.17 -18.40 -8.68
N ASP A 223 -5.90 -18.54 -9.80
CA ASP A 223 -5.34 -18.58 -11.16
C ASP A 223 -4.59 -17.27 -11.49
N ALA A 224 -5.20 -16.12 -11.20
CA ALA A 224 -4.59 -14.81 -11.45
C ALA A 224 -3.27 -14.59 -10.69
N ARG A 225 -3.04 -15.35 -9.61
CA ARG A 225 -1.86 -15.23 -8.73
C ARG A 225 -0.92 -16.44 -8.82
N GLY A 226 -1.20 -17.40 -9.70
CA GLY A 226 -0.37 -18.59 -9.90
C GLY A 226 -0.32 -19.50 -8.67
N LEU A 227 -1.36 -19.49 -7.84
CA LEU A 227 -1.47 -20.36 -6.67
C LEU A 227 -2.04 -21.74 -7.04
N SER A 228 -1.88 -22.72 -6.15
CA SER A 228 -2.44 -24.05 -6.35
C SER A 228 -3.95 -24.00 -6.57
N PRO A 229 -4.47 -24.57 -7.68
CA PRO A 229 -5.90 -24.55 -7.97
C PRO A 229 -6.66 -25.40 -6.95
N LEU A 230 -7.98 -25.17 -6.84
CA LEU A 230 -8.85 -26.02 -6.03
C LEU A 230 -8.84 -27.46 -6.58
N GLU A 231 -8.85 -28.43 -5.68
CA GLU A 231 -9.00 -29.84 -6.05
C GLU A 231 -10.46 -30.11 -6.46
N ARG A 232 -10.67 -30.96 -7.47
CA ARG A 232 -12.01 -31.27 -7.97
C ARG A 232 -12.87 -32.00 -6.95
#